data_AF-A0AAJ2U9U0-F1
#
_entry.id   AF-A0AAJ2U9U0-F1
#
_cell.length_a   1.000
_cell.length_b   1.000
_cell.length_c   1.000
_cell.angle_alpha   90.00
_cell.angle_beta   90.00
_cell.angle_gamma   90.00
#
_symmetry.space_group_name_H-M   'P 1'
#
loop_
_entity.id
_entity.type
_entity.pdbx_description
1 polymer ?
#
loop_
_entity_poly.entity_id
_entity_poly.type
_entity_poly.pdbx_seq_one_letter_code
_entity_poly.pdbx_strand_id
1 'polypeptide(L)'
;SSADAVHFEYAIHRVGTDPQKVAVMFSVSGSIDTDRLPASVGASTTVYEVRPIGVTPNPEVISSQESLDNFASTWRNLLSHIEVDHPGTEAIDAIPAVPITAAVTIGRAPMRNVHPTLRVYDRAADGGYSFALAVTP
;
A
#
# COMPACT_ATOMS: atom_id res chain seq x y z
N SER A 1 -18.14 4.99 -24.14
CA SER A 1 -17.77 3.72 -23.48
C SER A 1 -17.31 4.08 -22.10
N SER A 2 -18.01 3.71 -21.03
CA SER A 2 -17.34 3.69 -19.73
C SER A 2 -16.25 2.63 -19.83
N ALA A 3 -15.02 2.95 -19.43
CA ALA A 3 -14.07 1.90 -19.16
C ALA A 3 -14.66 1.01 -18.06
N ASP A 4 -14.56 -0.31 -18.20
CA ASP A 4 -14.98 -1.22 -17.13
C ASP A 4 -14.22 -0.86 -15.85
N ALA A 5 -14.90 -0.92 -14.71
CA ALA A 5 -14.30 -0.61 -13.43
C ALA A 5 -13.17 -1.59 -13.13
N VAL A 6 -12.03 -1.06 -12.69
CA VAL A 6 -10.88 -1.87 -12.31
C VAL A 6 -11.06 -2.36 -10.88
N HIS A 7 -10.82 -3.65 -10.67
CA HIS A 7 -10.72 -4.27 -9.36
C HIS A 7 -9.27 -4.39 -8.91
N PHE A 8 -9.08 -4.49 -7.60
CA PHE A 8 -7.77 -4.59 -6.98
C PHE A 8 -7.71 -5.82 -6.08
N GLU A 9 -6.51 -6.36 -5.93
CA GLU A 9 -6.21 -7.44 -5.01
C GLU A 9 -5.03 -7.06 -4.13
N TYR A 10 -4.84 -7.83 -3.05
CA TYR A 10 -3.57 -7.85 -2.34
C TYR A 10 -3.07 -9.27 -2.15
N ALA A 11 -1.75 -9.41 -2.12
CA ALA A 11 -1.08 -10.67 -1.85
C ALA A 11 0.15 -10.44 -0.97
N ILE A 12 0.59 -11.48 -0.26
CA ILE A 12 1.87 -11.47 0.44
C ILE A 12 2.97 -11.64 -0.62
N HIS A 13 3.81 -10.62 -0.76
CA HIS A 13 5.00 -10.65 -1.60
C HIS A 13 6.18 -11.32 -0.88
N ARG A 14 6.32 -11.05 0.43
CA ARG A 14 7.36 -11.64 1.28
C ARG A 14 6.83 -11.88 2.69
N VAL A 15 7.08 -13.08 3.22
CA VAL A 15 6.82 -13.39 4.65
C VAL A 15 8.04 -12.99 5.46
N GLY A 16 7.84 -12.11 6.45
CA GLY A 16 8.86 -11.72 7.41
C GLY A 16 8.88 -12.62 8.65
N THR A 17 9.95 -12.54 9.44
CA THR A 17 10.09 -13.27 10.70
C THR A 17 9.65 -12.46 11.92
N ASP A 18 9.51 -11.14 11.79
CA ASP A 18 9.06 -10.25 12.85
C ASP A 18 7.57 -9.95 12.66
N PRO A 19 6.69 -10.46 13.53
CA PRO A 19 5.25 -10.32 13.35
C PRO A 19 4.78 -8.87 13.52
N GLN A 20 5.59 -7.96 14.04
CA GLN A 20 5.21 -6.55 14.20
C GLN A 20 5.65 -5.67 13.03
N LYS A 21 6.49 -6.18 12.12
CA LYS A 21 7.01 -5.42 10.97
C LYS A 21 6.22 -5.71 9.71
N VAL A 22 5.49 -4.69 9.26
CA VAL A 22 4.64 -4.76 8.07
C VAL A 22 4.99 -3.63 7.11
N ALA A 23 5.08 -3.96 5.83
CA ALA A 23 5.13 -3.00 4.73
C ALA A 23 4.07 -3.31 3.68
N VAL A 24 3.57 -2.28 3.02
CA VAL A 24 2.61 -2.37 1.91
C VAL A 24 3.15 -1.62 0.71
N MET A 25 3.42 -2.36 -0.36
CA MET A 25 3.66 -1.84 -1.68
C MET A 25 2.32 -1.57 -2.36
N PHE A 26 2.08 -0.34 -2.80
CA PHE A 26 0.91 -0.03 -3.63
C PHE A 26 1.36 0.13 -5.08
N SER A 27 1.35 -0.96 -5.84
CA SER A 27 1.75 -1.04 -7.24
C SER A 27 0.56 -0.72 -8.16
N VAL A 28 0.11 0.55 -8.18
CA VAL A 28 -1.12 0.97 -8.88
C VAL A 28 -0.82 1.77 -10.14
N SER A 29 0.01 2.82 -10.06
CA SER A 29 0.44 3.62 -11.21
C SER A 29 1.71 3.12 -11.87
N GLY A 30 2.38 2.15 -11.25
CA GLY A 30 3.60 1.52 -11.73
C GLY A 30 4.01 0.36 -10.82
N SER A 31 5.06 -0.37 -11.22
CA SER A 31 5.67 -1.39 -10.38
C SER A 31 6.67 -0.79 -9.40
N ILE A 32 6.87 -1.48 -8.28
CA ILE A 32 7.87 -1.16 -7.26
C ILE A 32 8.98 -2.20 -7.31
N ASP A 33 10.22 -1.75 -7.42
CA ASP A 33 11.40 -2.61 -7.36
C ASP A 33 11.68 -3.02 -5.91
N THR A 34 11.55 -4.31 -5.63
CA THR A 34 11.66 -4.87 -4.28
C THR A 34 13.08 -4.84 -3.74
N ASP A 35 14.08 -4.77 -4.62
CA ASP A 35 15.50 -4.67 -4.25
C ASP A 35 15.86 -3.24 -3.80
N ARG A 36 14.96 -2.28 -4.03
CA ARG A 36 15.14 -0.86 -3.71
C ARG A 36 14.28 -0.38 -2.56
N LEU A 37 13.57 -1.29 -1.88
CA LEU A 37 12.73 -0.92 -0.74
C LEU A 37 13.54 -0.17 0.33
N PRO A 38 12.88 0.71 1.12
CA PRO A 38 13.57 1.45 2.17
C PRO A 38 14.33 0.52 3.10
N ALA A 39 15.46 0.98 3.66
CA ALA A 39 16.28 0.19 4.58
C ALA A 39 15.52 -0.33 5.82
N SER A 40 14.39 0.31 6.20
CA SER A 40 13.50 -0.18 7.26
C SER A 40 12.75 -1.46 6.90
N VAL A 41 12.57 -1.75 5.61
CA VAL A 41 11.82 -2.88 5.06
C VAL A 41 12.79 -4.05 4.76
N GLY A 42 13.41 -4.55 5.82
CA GLY A 42 14.39 -5.64 5.76
C GLY A 42 13.77 -7.04 5.60
N ALA A 43 14.62 -8.07 5.68
CA ALA A 43 14.23 -9.47 5.53
C ALA A 43 13.23 -9.96 6.60
N SER A 44 13.22 -9.35 7.79
CA SER A 44 12.27 -9.71 8.85
C SER A 44 10.89 -9.08 8.67
N THR A 45 10.71 -8.17 7.71
CA THR A 45 9.45 -7.45 7.46
C THR A 45 8.57 -8.24 6.50
N THR A 46 7.31 -8.45 6.88
CA THR A 46 6.27 -8.98 5.99
C THR A 46 5.84 -7.90 5.02
N VAL A 47 5.82 -8.22 3.73
CA VAL A 47 5.49 -7.27 2.66
C VAL A 47 4.25 -7.74 1.93
N TYR A 48 3.21 -6.92 1.97
CA TYR A 48 2.03 -7.05 1.13
C TYR A 48 2.17 -6.18 -0.12
N GLU A 49 1.57 -6.62 -1.22
CA GLU A 49 1.43 -5.82 -2.44
C GLU A 49 -0.04 -5.65 -2.79
N VAL A 50 -0.49 -4.41 -2.96
CA VAL A 50 -1.79 -4.05 -3.53
C VAL A 50 -1.60 -3.69 -5.00
N ARG A 51 -2.35 -4.33 -5.89
CA ARG A 51 -2.22 -4.15 -7.36
C ARG A 51 -3.56 -4.32 -8.08
N PRO A 52 -3.71 -3.76 -9.29
CA PRO A 52 -4.91 -3.97 -10.09
C PRO A 52 -4.98 -5.39 -10.67
N ILE A 53 -6.19 -5.89 -10.87
CA ILE A 53 -6.46 -7.22 -11.45
C ILE A 53 -6.63 -7.07 -12.96
N GLY A 54 -5.95 -7.93 -13.74
CA GLY A 54 -6.16 -8.06 -15.18
C GLY A 54 -5.65 -6.89 -16.03
N VAL A 55 -5.02 -5.87 -15.42
CA VAL A 55 -4.43 -4.73 -16.13
C VAL A 55 -3.03 -4.43 -15.58
N THR A 56 -2.17 -3.88 -16.43
CA THR A 56 -0.83 -3.43 -16.01
C THR A 56 -0.95 -2.12 -15.22
N PRO A 57 -0.26 -1.97 -14.06
CA PRO A 57 -0.20 -0.72 -13.31
C PRO A 57 0.14 0.48 -14.20
N ASN A 58 -0.66 1.54 -14.13
CA ASN A 58 -0.48 2.78 -14.89
C ASN A 58 -1.26 3.95 -14.24
N PRO A 59 -0.94 5.22 -14.56
CA PRO A 59 -1.59 6.37 -13.92
C PRO A 59 -3.12 6.45 -14.11
N GLU A 60 -3.68 5.79 -15.12
CA GLU A 60 -5.10 5.86 -15.51
C GLU A 60 -5.95 4.70 -14.97
N VAL A 61 -5.35 3.77 -14.21
CA VAL A 61 -6.05 2.59 -13.64
C VAL A 61 -7.27 2.99 -12.81
N ILE A 62 -7.20 4.13 -12.10
CA ILE A 62 -8.33 4.70 -11.36
C ILE A 62 -8.91 5.86 -12.17
N SER A 63 -9.70 5.53 -13.19
CA SER A 63 -10.36 6.47 -14.10
C SER A 63 -11.86 6.64 -13.85
N SER A 64 -12.42 5.94 -12.86
CA SER A 64 -13.83 6.02 -12.46
C SER A 64 -13.99 6.01 -10.94
N GLN A 65 -15.15 6.47 -10.47
CA GLN A 65 -15.51 6.39 -9.05
C GLN A 65 -15.55 4.94 -8.57
N GLU A 66 -16.07 4.03 -9.41
CA GLU A 66 -16.18 2.61 -9.08
C GLU A 66 -14.79 1.95 -8.90
N SER A 67 -13.82 2.28 -9.76
CA SER A 67 -12.42 1.84 -9.57
C SER A 67 -11.83 2.36 -8.26
N LEU A 68 -12.13 3.61 -7.88
CA LEU A 68 -11.66 4.19 -6.61
C LEU A 68 -12.30 3.49 -5.41
N ASP A 69 -13.57 3.13 -5.48
CA ASP A 69 -14.31 2.43 -4.44
C ASP A 69 -13.81 0.97 -4.29
N ASN A 70 -13.48 0.32 -5.40
CA ASN A 70 -12.83 -1.00 -5.42
C ASN A 70 -11.45 -0.96 -4.76
N PHE A 71 -10.63 0.04 -5.08
CA PHE A 71 -9.35 0.27 -4.44
C PHE A 71 -9.50 0.52 -2.93
N ALA A 72 -10.41 1.41 -2.54
CA ALA A 72 -10.67 1.73 -1.14
C ALA A 72 -11.14 0.51 -0.34
N SER A 73 -11.96 -0.35 -0.94
CA SER A 73 -12.44 -1.58 -0.31
C SER A 73 -11.31 -2.60 -0.13
N THR A 74 -10.46 -2.75 -1.15
CA THR A 74 -9.27 -3.60 -1.08
C THR A 74 -8.31 -3.16 0.03
N TRP A 75 -8.06 -1.86 0.13
CA TRP A 75 -7.20 -1.32 1.19
C TRP A 75 -7.77 -1.53 2.59
N ARG A 76 -9.06 -1.28 2.81
CA ARG A 76 -9.72 -1.54 4.11
C ARG A 76 -9.67 -3.01 4.49
N ASN A 77 -9.90 -3.91 3.54
CA ASN A 77 -9.81 -5.35 3.79
C ASN A 77 -8.38 -5.78 4.17
N LEU A 78 -7.36 -5.22 3.50
CA LEU A 78 -5.97 -5.47 3.87
C LEU A 78 -5.64 -4.95 5.28
N LEU A 79 -6.14 -3.76 5.66
CA LEU A 79 -5.97 -3.24 7.02
C LEU A 79 -6.55 -4.21 8.06
N SER A 80 -7.75 -4.74 7.85
CA SER A 80 -8.34 -5.74 8.74
C SER A 80 -7.54 -7.04 8.80
N HIS A 81 -6.92 -7.47 7.69
CA HIS A 81 -6.05 -8.64 7.70
C HIS A 81 -4.75 -8.38 8.47
N ILE A 82 -4.13 -7.22 8.26
CA ILE A 82 -2.93 -6.82 9.00
C ILE A 82 -3.21 -6.76 10.50
N GLU A 83 -4.38 -6.27 10.93
CA GLU A 83 -4.77 -6.24 12.35
C GLU A 83 -4.79 -7.64 12.99
N VAL A 84 -5.26 -8.64 12.26
CA VAL A 84 -5.36 -10.03 12.74
C VAL A 84 -4.01 -10.74 12.67
N ASP A 85 -3.30 -10.61 11.54
CA ASP A 85 -2.07 -11.36 11.26
C ASP A 85 -0.86 -10.78 11.99
N HIS A 86 -0.88 -9.49 12.31
CA HIS A 86 0.24 -8.72 12.87
C HIS A 86 -0.15 -7.96 14.15
N PRO A 87 -0.55 -8.68 15.21
CA PRO A 87 -0.99 -8.05 16.45
C PRO A 87 0.16 -7.23 17.08
N GLY A 88 -0.13 -5.99 17.44
CA GLY A 88 0.84 -5.08 18.04
C GLY A 88 1.77 -4.36 17.06
N THR A 89 1.52 -4.45 15.75
CA THR A 89 2.18 -3.54 14.79
C THR A 89 1.84 -2.09 15.09
N GLU A 90 2.86 -1.28 15.38
CA GLU A 90 2.68 0.15 15.67
C GLU A 90 2.72 1.03 14.40
N ALA A 91 3.35 0.53 13.34
CA ALA A 91 3.48 1.23 12.08
C ALA A 91 3.47 0.32 10.85
N ILE A 92 2.89 0.82 9.75
CA ILE A 92 2.95 0.19 8.43
C ILE A 92 3.83 1.06 7.52
N ASP A 93 4.88 0.47 6.94
CA ASP A 93 5.66 1.14 5.90
C ASP A 93 4.89 1.12 4.58
N ALA A 94 4.40 2.29 4.15
CA ALA A 94 3.67 2.46 2.90
C ALA A 94 4.62 2.92 1.80
N ILE A 95 4.73 2.12 0.74
CA ILE A 95 5.53 2.41 -0.46
C ILE A 95 4.56 2.63 -1.63
N PRO A 96 4.16 3.88 -1.90
CA PRO A 96 3.17 4.19 -2.92
C PRO A 96 3.80 4.39 -4.30
N ALA A 97 3.35 3.60 -5.27
CA ALA A 97 3.38 3.95 -6.69
C ALA A 97 1.93 4.09 -7.14
N VAL A 98 1.31 5.24 -6.84
CA VAL A 98 -0.14 5.42 -7.00
C VAL A 98 -0.51 6.78 -7.62
N PRO A 99 -1.68 6.91 -8.27
CA PRO A 99 -2.27 8.20 -8.60
C PRO A 99 -2.67 8.97 -7.33
N ILE A 100 -2.79 10.30 -7.42
CA ILE A 100 -3.11 11.17 -6.27
C ILE A 100 -4.41 10.76 -5.55
N THR A 101 -5.41 10.30 -6.30
CA THR A 101 -6.70 9.84 -5.76
C THR A 101 -6.53 8.64 -4.84
N ALA A 102 -5.69 7.68 -5.21
CA ALA A 102 -5.33 6.56 -4.35
C ALA A 102 -4.49 6.99 -3.15
N ALA A 103 -3.56 7.93 -3.29
CA ALA A 103 -2.78 8.44 -2.16
C ALA A 103 -3.66 9.04 -1.05
N VAL A 104 -4.66 9.85 -1.44
CA VAL A 104 -5.65 10.41 -0.51
C VAL A 104 -6.50 9.29 0.14
N THR A 105 -6.92 8.30 -0.65
CA THR A 105 -7.67 7.14 -0.11
C THR A 105 -6.84 6.32 0.87
N ILE A 106 -5.54 6.12 0.62
CA ILE A 106 -4.64 5.41 1.53
C ILE A 106 -4.57 6.15 2.87
N GLY A 107 -4.28 7.45 2.85
CA GLY A 107 -4.08 8.23 4.06
C GLY A 107 -5.34 8.44 4.90
N ARG A 108 -6.53 8.44 4.29
CA ARG A 108 -7.80 8.68 5.01
C ARG A 108 -8.41 7.43 5.63
N ALA A 109 -7.96 6.23 5.25
CA ALA A 109 -8.59 4.97 5.66
C ALA A 109 -8.26 4.51 7.09
N PRO A 110 -7.04 4.73 7.64
CA PRO A 110 -6.73 4.41 9.03
C PRO A 110 -7.70 5.10 10.02
N MET A 111 -8.06 4.40 11.10
CA MET A 111 -9.02 4.87 12.11
C MET A 111 -8.28 5.14 13.43
N ARG A 112 -8.61 6.27 14.08
CA ARG A 112 -8.08 6.64 15.41
C ARG A 112 -8.18 5.49 16.39
N ASN A 113 -7.10 5.23 17.11
CA ASN A 113 -6.99 4.22 18.18
C ASN A 113 -7.25 2.76 17.73
N VAL A 114 -7.30 2.50 16.43
CA VAL A 114 -7.50 1.16 15.88
C VAL A 114 -6.30 0.78 15.01
N HIS A 115 -5.96 1.63 14.04
CA HIS A 115 -4.95 1.29 13.04
C HIS A 115 -3.54 1.81 13.39
N PRO A 116 -2.49 1.12 12.91
CA PRO A 116 -1.10 1.57 13.03
C PRO A 116 -0.86 2.92 12.33
N THR A 117 0.20 3.62 12.72
CA THR A 117 0.67 4.81 11.99
C THR A 117 1.13 4.41 10.59
N LEU A 118 0.73 5.14 9.55
CA LEU A 118 1.31 4.92 8.21
C LEU A 118 2.60 5.73 8.07
N ARG A 119 3.74 5.06 7.86
CA ARG A 119 5.00 5.70 7.49
C ARG A 119 5.11 5.70 5.98
N VAL A 120 4.91 6.86 5.37
CA VAL A 120 4.88 7.01 3.92
C VAL A 120 6.29 7.31 3.41
N TYR A 121 6.71 6.56 2.39
CA TYR A 121 7.98 6.75 1.71
C TYR A 121 7.73 7.35 0.32
N ASP A 122 8.61 8.24 -0.12
CA ASP A 122 8.59 8.79 -1.47
C ASP A 122 9.77 8.26 -2.29
N ARG A 123 9.57 8.13 -3.60
CA ARG A 123 10.60 7.62 -4.52
C ARG A 123 11.58 8.74 -4.82
N ALA A 124 12.85 8.53 -4.48
CA ALA A 124 13.93 9.44 -4.77
C ALA A 124 14.37 9.35 -6.25
N ALA A 125 15.09 10.37 -6.72
CA ALA A 125 15.55 10.46 -8.11
C ALA A 125 16.50 9.33 -8.52
N ASP A 126 17.23 8.74 -7.56
CA ASP A 126 18.10 7.58 -7.78
C ASP A 126 17.32 6.25 -7.87
N GLY A 127 16.00 6.30 -7.67
CA GLY A 127 15.08 5.18 -7.67
C GLY A 127 14.97 4.45 -6.32
N GLY A 128 15.66 4.90 -5.28
CA GLY A 128 15.44 4.46 -3.91
C GLY A 128 14.21 5.12 -3.27
N TYR A 129 14.03 4.92 -1.97
CA TYR A 129 12.92 5.47 -1.22
C TYR A 129 13.38 6.16 0.07
N SER A 130 12.84 7.35 0.33
CA SER A 130 13.09 8.12 1.54
C SER A 130 11.80 8.32 2.32
N PHE A 131 11.87 8.26 3.65
CA PHE A 131 10.74 8.62 4.50
C PHE A 131 10.28 10.04 4.20
N ALA A 132 8.98 10.22 3.97
CA ALA A 132 8.38 11.51 3.64
C ALA A 132 7.57 12.06 4.81
N LEU A 133 6.64 11.28 5.34
CA LEU A 133 5.74 11.69 6.42
C LEU A 133 5.15 10.51 7.18
N ALA A 134 4.62 10.79 8.36
CA ALA A 134 3.79 9.86 9.11
C ALA A 134 2.34 10.35 9.11
N VAL A 135 1.40 9.49 8.73
CA VAL A 135 -0.04 9.72 8.92
C VAL A 135 -0.46 8.97 10.18
N THR A 136 -0.58 9.71 11.28
CA THR A 136 -1.14 9.18 12.52
C THR A 136 -2.66 9.32 12.48
N PRO A 137 -3.43 8.24 12.72
CA PRO A 137 -4.88 8.29 12.72
C PRO A 137 -5.46 9.30 13.71
#